data_AF-A0A072NI36-F1
#
_entry.id   AF-A0A072NI36-F1
#
_cell.length_a   1.000
_cell.length_b   1.000
_cell.length_c   1.000
_cell.angle_alpha   90.00
_cell.angle_beta   90.00
_cell.angle_gamma   90.00
#
_symmetry.space_group_name_H-M   'P 1'
#
loop_
_entity.id
_entity.type
_entity.pdbx_description
1 polymer ?
#
loop_
_entity_poly.entity_id
_entity_poly.type
_entity_poly.pdbx_seq_one_letter_code
_entity_poly.pdbx_strand_id
1 'polypeptide(L)'
;MFKIIDQKLLTLFYRLQSFYSLIHDRRVGEYVLPKGSIVIGAGNRAQDSAIVKTMSSALINRMFHVQLHVSNKDWMEWAIGFGIHPFVIEYLQIRPDQLWTEPPKHEEPFSTPRSWHMLSDALYEYGEENLTNEIIGILAAGCVSPQHASQFQTFHKQIHTKYHLNKILNGDMKFPHEPENRDVLYFLAQSFRAQIIKELPNEKDAVNPSQRQFAHQAKSLIKDLASISHEMAQLVVSSSEKEKGSPDWFMTEIIRDLPRLAERKEKKDA
;
A
#
# COMPACT_ATOMS: atom_id res chain seq x y z
N MET A 1 -4.75 12.61 -38.46
CA MET A 1 -4.51 13.62 -37.40
C MET A 1 -5.70 13.57 -36.45
N PHE A 2 -5.51 13.07 -35.23
CA PHE A 2 -6.57 12.98 -34.22
C PHE A 2 -6.67 14.32 -33.48
N LYS A 3 -7.88 14.87 -33.36
CA LYS A 3 -8.14 16.01 -32.47
C LYS A 3 -9.03 15.52 -31.32
N ILE A 4 -8.43 15.43 -30.13
CA ILE A 4 -9.13 15.06 -28.89
C ILE A 4 -9.65 16.34 -28.26
N ILE A 5 -10.94 16.36 -27.90
CA ILE A 5 -11.57 17.47 -27.18
C ILE A 5 -11.87 16.97 -25.75
N ASP A 6 -11.12 17.49 -24.79
CA ASP A 6 -11.23 17.16 -23.36
C ASP A 6 -12.27 18.04 -22.63
N GLN A 7 -12.71 17.63 -21.46
CA GLN A 7 -13.76 18.23 -20.65
C GLN A 7 -13.50 19.72 -20.33
N LYS A 8 -12.23 20.14 -20.19
CA LYS A 8 -11.87 21.57 -20.04
C LYS A 8 -12.17 22.40 -21.29
N LEU A 9 -12.03 21.82 -22.49
CA LEU A 9 -12.50 22.44 -23.74
C LEU A 9 -14.02 22.39 -23.83
N LEU A 10 -14.67 21.34 -23.32
CA LEU A 10 -16.13 21.28 -23.20
C LEU A 10 -16.66 22.47 -22.38
N THR A 11 -16.14 22.71 -21.17
CA THR A 11 -16.56 23.78 -20.25
C THR A 11 -16.35 25.19 -20.82
N LEU A 12 -15.24 25.43 -21.54
CA LEU A 12 -14.96 26.72 -22.17
C LEU A 12 -15.78 26.96 -23.46
N PHE A 13 -16.24 25.90 -24.14
CA PHE A 13 -17.03 25.95 -25.39
C PHE A 13 -18.55 25.74 -25.20
N TYR A 14 -19.05 25.61 -23.97
CA TYR A 14 -20.47 25.37 -23.66
C TYR A 14 -21.44 26.51 -24.08
N ARG A 15 -20.95 27.55 -24.75
CA ARG A 15 -21.74 28.69 -25.21
C ARG A 15 -22.23 28.59 -26.66
N LEU A 16 -21.91 27.55 -27.44
CA LEU A 16 -22.13 27.60 -28.88
C LEU A 16 -22.84 26.37 -29.48
N GLN A 17 -23.78 26.68 -30.35
CA GLN A 17 -24.25 25.93 -31.53
C GLN A 17 -23.14 25.16 -32.30
N SER A 18 -21.86 25.44 -32.03
CA SER A 18 -20.68 24.94 -32.73
C SER A 18 -20.34 23.47 -32.49
N PHE A 19 -20.81 22.83 -31.40
CA PHE A 19 -20.62 21.38 -31.25
C PHE A 19 -21.41 20.59 -32.29
N TYR A 20 -22.59 21.10 -32.64
CA TYR A 20 -23.40 20.49 -33.68
C TYR A 20 -22.74 20.64 -35.06
N SER A 21 -22.21 21.82 -35.38
CA SER A 21 -21.46 22.02 -36.63
C SER A 21 -20.14 21.25 -36.65
N LEU A 22 -19.52 21.01 -35.50
CA LEU A 22 -18.31 20.19 -35.43
C LEU A 22 -18.62 18.71 -35.72
N ILE A 23 -19.67 18.17 -35.12
CA ILE A 23 -20.03 16.75 -35.27
C ILE A 23 -20.69 16.51 -36.63
N HIS A 24 -21.59 17.39 -37.05
CA HIS A 24 -22.36 17.26 -38.29
C HIS A 24 -21.61 17.83 -39.50
N ASP A 25 -21.20 19.10 -39.42
CA ASP A 25 -20.60 19.83 -40.55
C ASP A 25 -19.08 19.72 -40.60
N ARG A 26 -18.47 19.00 -39.64
CA ARG A 26 -17.01 18.87 -39.48
C ARG A 26 -16.31 20.22 -39.50
N ARG A 27 -16.87 21.22 -38.82
CA ARG A 27 -16.42 22.62 -38.91
C ARG A 27 -16.43 23.32 -37.55
N VAL A 28 -15.41 24.15 -37.30
CA VAL A 28 -15.33 25.05 -36.15
C VAL A 28 -15.22 26.49 -36.66
N GLY A 29 -16.30 27.27 -36.51
CA GLY A 29 -16.38 28.60 -37.12
C GLY A 29 -16.28 28.48 -38.63
N GLU A 30 -15.30 29.16 -39.23
CA GLU A 30 -15.04 29.08 -40.67
C GLU A 30 -14.19 27.87 -41.08
N TYR A 31 -13.45 27.27 -40.15
CA TYR A 31 -12.47 26.23 -40.41
C TYR A 31 -13.12 24.85 -40.60
N VAL A 32 -12.95 24.26 -41.79
CA VAL A 32 -13.40 22.89 -42.11
C VAL A 32 -12.30 21.88 -41.75
N LEU A 33 -12.66 20.84 -41.01
CA LEU A 33 -11.75 19.75 -40.68
C LEU A 33 -11.29 19.02 -41.95
N PRO A 34 -10.00 18.70 -42.09
CA PRO A 34 -9.50 17.91 -43.21
C PRO A 34 -10.26 16.58 -43.39
N LYS A 35 -10.38 16.12 -44.63
CA LYS A 35 -10.95 14.78 -44.92
C LYS A 35 -10.19 13.71 -44.14
N GLY A 36 -10.92 12.74 -43.58
CA GLY A 36 -10.36 11.69 -42.73
C GLY A 36 -10.20 12.07 -41.25
N SER A 37 -10.56 13.30 -40.84
CA SER A 37 -10.57 13.66 -39.42
C SER A 37 -11.60 12.84 -38.63
N ILE A 38 -11.22 12.45 -37.42
CA ILE A 38 -12.07 11.77 -36.43
C ILE A 38 -12.25 12.72 -35.24
N VAL A 39 -13.48 12.87 -34.79
CA VAL A 39 -13.85 13.70 -33.63
C VAL A 39 -14.06 12.78 -32.44
N ILE A 40 -13.29 13.00 -31.36
CA ILE A 40 -13.42 12.25 -30.10
C ILE A 40 -13.68 13.26 -28.99
N GLY A 41 -14.78 13.08 -28.27
CA GLY A 41 -15.10 13.81 -27.04
C GLY A 41 -14.84 12.94 -25.82
N ALA A 42 -14.18 13.49 -24.80
CA ALA A 42 -13.98 12.84 -23.51
C ALA A 42 -14.61 13.68 -22.39
N GLY A 43 -15.22 13.01 -21.41
CA GLY A 43 -15.79 13.66 -20.25
C GLY A 43 -16.39 12.65 -19.26
N ASN A 44 -16.60 13.11 -18.03
CA ASN A 44 -17.21 12.30 -16.97
C ASN A 44 -18.71 12.09 -17.20
N ARG A 45 -19.30 11.03 -16.64
CA ARG A 45 -20.76 10.84 -16.72
C ARG A 45 -21.47 11.94 -15.94
N ALA A 46 -22.70 12.22 -16.35
CA ALA A 46 -23.54 13.17 -15.61
C ALA A 46 -23.82 12.72 -14.16
N GLN A 47 -23.69 11.42 -13.88
CA GLN A 47 -23.82 10.84 -12.55
C GLN A 47 -22.53 10.96 -11.71
N ASP A 48 -21.37 11.17 -12.35
CA ASP A 48 -20.05 11.16 -11.69
C ASP A 48 -19.64 12.55 -11.16
N SER A 49 -20.42 13.61 -11.41
CA SER A 49 -20.13 14.93 -10.82
C SER A 49 -21.41 15.73 -10.57
N ALA A 50 -21.41 16.55 -9.50
CA ALA A 50 -22.55 17.39 -9.12
C ALA A 50 -22.77 18.60 -10.06
N ILE A 51 -21.85 18.87 -10.99
CA ILE A 51 -21.86 20.04 -11.91
C ILE A 51 -21.68 19.57 -13.36
N VAL A 52 -22.44 18.57 -13.80
CA VAL A 52 -22.45 18.15 -15.21
C VAL A 52 -23.74 18.61 -15.88
N LYS A 53 -23.61 19.46 -16.91
CA LYS A 53 -24.73 19.77 -17.80
C LYS A 53 -25.02 18.54 -18.68
N THR A 54 -26.29 18.16 -18.77
CA THR A 54 -26.74 17.03 -19.57
C THR A 54 -26.51 17.29 -21.06
N MET A 55 -25.95 16.30 -21.77
CA MET A 55 -25.81 16.35 -23.22
C MET A 55 -27.20 16.28 -23.86
N SER A 56 -27.45 17.06 -24.92
CA SER A 56 -28.74 16.98 -25.62
C SER A 56 -28.93 15.62 -26.29
N SER A 57 -30.16 15.11 -26.31
CA SER A 57 -30.51 13.83 -26.97
C SER A 57 -30.10 13.80 -28.44
N ALA A 58 -30.12 14.96 -29.10
CA ALA A 58 -29.70 15.13 -30.48
C ALA A 58 -28.19 14.88 -30.68
N LEU A 59 -27.34 15.25 -29.71
CA LEU A 59 -25.90 14.95 -29.77
C LEU A 59 -25.62 13.49 -29.45
N ILE A 60 -26.33 12.94 -28.45
CA ILE A 60 -26.20 11.53 -28.03
C ILE A 60 -26.45 10.59 -29.21
N ASN A 61 -27.50 10.80 -30.00
CA ASN A 61 -27.84 9.95 -31.14
C ASN A 61 -26.91 10.12 -32.37
N ARG A 62 -25.91 11.01 -32.31
CA ARG A 62 -24.94 11.26 -33.39
C ARG A 62 -23.52 10.85 -33.03
N MET A 63 -23.32 10.29 -31.83
CA MET A 63 -22.02 9.84 -31.36
C MET A 63 -22.09 8.35 -31.01
N PHE A 64 -20.98 7.66 -31.24
CA PHE A 64 -20.77 6.33 -30.68
C PHE A 64 -20.19 6.49 -29.27
N HIS A 65 -20.85 5.93 -28.26
CA HIS A 65 -20.49 6.11 -26.86
C HIS A 65 -19.67 4.93 -26.37
N VAL A 66 -18.46 5.23 -25.87
CA VAL A 66 -17.59 4.25 -25.22
C VAL A 66 -17.47 4.64 -23.76
N GLN A 67 -17.84 3.72 -22.86
CA GLN A 67 -17.66 3.90 -21.44
C GLN A 67 -16.36 3.24 -21.00
N LEU A 68 -15.43 4.06 -20.48
CA LEU A 68 -14.20 3.56 -19.88
C LEU A 68 -14.45 3.24 -18.41
N HIS A 69 -13.90 2.12 -17.97
CA HIS A 69 -13.91 1.69 -16.58
C HIS A 69 -12.47 1.50 -16.12
N VAL A 70 -12.21 1.79 -14.85
CA VAL A 70 -10.91 1.50 -14.25
C VAL A 70 -10.78 -0.01 -14.11
N SER A 71 -9.72 -0.56 -14.68
CA SER A 71 -9.33 -1.96 -14.57
C SER A 71 -8.02 -2.02 -13.81
N ASN A 72 -8.03 -2.65 -12.63
CA ASN A 72 -6.80 -2.84 -11.87
C ASN A 72 -5.79 -3.68 -12.65
N LYS A 73 -6.25 -4.73 -13.34
CA LYS A 73 -5.39 -5.57 -14.16
C LYS A 73 -4.63 -4.76 -15.23
N ASP A 74 -5.35 -3.98 -16.01
CA ASP A 74 -4.75 -3.22 -17.12
C ASP A 74 -3.83 -2.12 -16.60
N TRP A 75 -4.21 -1.49 -15.48
CA TRP A 75 -3.37 -0.48 -14.83
C TRP A 75 -2.09 -1.10 -14.27
N MET A 76 -2.17 -2.27 -13.61
CA MET A 76 -1.00 -2.96 -13.06
C MET A 76 -0.03 -3.41 -14.17
N GLU A 77 -0.54 -3.95 -15.28
CA GLU A 77 0.28 -4.34 -16.43
C GLU A 77 1.07 -3.14 -16.97
N TRP A 78 0.41 -2.00 -17.14
CA TRP A 78 1.06 -0.76 -17.53
C TRP A 78 2.05 -0.24 -16.47
N ALA A 79 1.63 -0.21 -15.20
CA ALA A 79 2.38 0.38 -14.10
C ALA A 79 3.72 -0.31 -13.87
N ILE A 80 3.77 -1.64 -13.99
CA ILE A 80 5.01 -2.42 -13.90
C ILE A 80 5.96 -2.03 -15.04
N GLY A 81 5.46 -1.94 -16.28
CA GLY A 81 6.29 -1.55 -17.43
C GLY A 81 6.76 -0.09 -17.41
N PHE A 82 5.99 0.79 -16.77
CA PHE A 82 6.30 2.22 -16.65
C PHE A 82 7.21 2.56 -15.45
N GLY A 83 7.47 1.59 -14.57
CA GLY A 83 8.36 1.77 -13.42
C GLY A 83 7.71 2.50 -12.24
N ILE A 84 6.41 2.30 -12.01
CA ILE A 84 5.72 2.81 -10.81
C ILE A 84 6.40 2.28 -9.53
N HIS A 85 6.46 3.14 -8.51
CA HIS A 85 7.18 2.89 -7.26
C HIS A 85 6.80 1.53 -6.66
N PRO A 86 7.76 0.67 -6.27
CA PRO A 86 7.49 -0.69 -5.80
C PRO A 86 6.47 -0.77 -4.67
N PHE A 87 6.53 0.14 -3.68
CA PHE A 87 5.53 0.20 -2.61
C PHE A 87 4.08 0.39 -3.12
N VAL A 88 3.87 1.21 -4.15
CA VAL A 88 2.54 1.41 -4.74
C VAL A 88 2.08 0.15 -5.46
N ILE A 89 2.98 -0.49 -6.23
CA ILE A 89 2.70 -1.75 -6.92
C ILE A 89 2.32 -2.85 -5.92
N GLU A 90 3.15 -3.10 -4.92
CA GLU A 90 2.92 -4.14 -3.93
C GLU A 90 1.63 -3.90 -3.13
N TYR A 91 1.36 -2.65 -2.78
CA TYR A 91 0.12 -2.29 -2.09
C TYR A 91 -1.11 -2.61 -2.93
N LEU A 92 -1.13 -2.20 -4.20
CA LEU A 92 -2.27 -2.37 -5.10
C LEU A 92 -2.43 -3.81 -5.61
N GLN A 93 -1.40 -4.65 -5.49
CA GLN A 93 -1.53 -6.10 -5.66
C GLN A 93 -2.34 -6.73 -4.52
N ILE A 94 -2.17 -6.22 -3.28
CA ILE A 94 -2.88 -6.73 -2.10
C ILE A 94 -4.28 -6.11 -2.01
N ARG A 95 -4.41 -4.83 -2.36
CA ARG A 95 -5.66 -4.05 -2.29
C ARG A 95 -6.07 -3.49 -3.66
N PRO A 96 -6.38 -4.36 -4.64
CA PRO A 96 -6.75 -3.92 -5.98
C PRO A 96 -8.05 -3.10 -5.98
N ASP A 97 -8.91 -3.31 -4.98
CA ASP A 97 -10.14 -2.57 -4.73
C ASP A 97 -9.90 -1.06 -4.50
N GLN A 98 -8.69 -0.66 -4.14
CA GLN A 98 -8.36 0.70 -3.75
C GLN A 98 -7.76 1.57 -4.85
N LEU A 99 -7.56 1.00 -6.04
CA LEU A 99 -7.05 1.75 -7.18
C LEU A 99 -7.95 2.95 -7.54
N TRP A 100 -9.26 2.82 -7.30
CA TRP A 100 -10.22 3.87 -7.60
C TRP A 100 -11.32 3.96 -6.55
N THR A 101 -11.74 5.17 -6.24
CA THR A 101 -12.91 5.49 -5.40
C THR A 101 -13.79 6.51 -6.11
N GLU A 102 -15.08 6.49 -5.78
CA GLU A 102 -15.99 7.55 -6.21
C GLU A 102 -15.52 8.92 -5.71
N PRO A 103 -15.71 9.99 -6.50
CA PRO A 103 -15.41 11.34 -6.05
C PRO A 103 -16.21 11.71 -4.79
N PRO A 104 -15.57 12.27 -3.76
CA PRO A 104 -16.24 12.69 -2.54
C PRO A 104 -17.15 13.91 -2.80
N LYS A 105 -18.10 14.14 -1.88
CA LYS A 105 -19.02 15.28 -1.95
C LYS A 105 -18.39 16.59 -1.46
N HIS A 106 -17.35 16.48 -0.64
CA HIS A 106 -16.57 17.58 -0.11
C HIS A 106 -15.18 17.63 -0.75
N GLU A 107 -14.48 18.75 -0.56
CA GLU A 107 -13.16 18.97 -1.15
C GLU A 107 -12.10 18.17 -0.37
N GLU A 108 -11.69 17.04 -0.92
CA GLU A 108 -10.58 16.23 -0.42
C GLU A 108 -9.92 15.41 -1.55
N PRO A 109 -8.65 14.99 -1.38
CA PRO A 109 -8.03 14.02 -2.27
C PRO A 109 -8.79 12.69 -2.28
N PHE A 110 -8.81 12.04 -3.44
CA PHE A 110 -9.45 10.74 -3.61
C PHE A 110 -8.65 9.83 -4.53
N SER A 111 -8.91 8.54 -4.42
CA SER A 111 -8.08 7.52 -5.04
C SER A 111 -8.51 7.28 -6.49
N THR A 112 -7.54 7.40 -7.39
CA THR A 112 -7.68 7.16 -8.82
C THR A 112 -6.34 6.61 -9.34
N PRO A 113 -6.32 5.93 -10.49
CA PRO A 113 -5.08 5.58 -11.18
C PRO A 113 -4.06 6.73 -11.27
N ARG A 114 -4.56 7.96 -11.49
CA ARG A 114 -3.73 9.16 -11.57
C ARG A 114 -3.15 9.57 -10.23
N SER A 115 -3.92 9.55 -9.15
CA SER A 115 -3.39 9.92 -7.83
C SER A 115 -2.41 8.90 -7.29
N TRP A 116 -2.59 7.61 -7.57
CA TRP A 116 -1.59 6.58 -7.25
C TRP A 116 -0.29 6.78 -8.04
N HIS A 117 -0.37 7.21 -9.30
CA HIS A 117 0.80 7.63 -10.06
C HIS A 117 1.49 8.85 -9.44
N MET A 118 0.72 9.88 -9.06
CA MET A 118 1.28 11.07 -8.40
C MET A 118 1.99 10.71 -7.08
N LEU A 119 1.43 9.78 -6.30
CA LEU A 119 2.08 9.26 -5.10
C LEU A 119 3.40 8.56 -5.44
N SER A 120 3.41 7.74 -6.50
CA SER A 120 4.63 7.10 -6.99
C SER A 120 5.72 8.11 -7.35
N ASP A 121 5.37 9.15 -8.12
CA ASP A 121 6.31 10.22 -8.48
C ASP A 121 6.86 10.91 -7.23
N ALA A 122 5.98 11.26 -6.28
CA ALA A 122 6.37 11.91 -5.04
C ALA A 122 7.31 11.04 -4.18
N LEU A 123 7.11 9.72 -4.15
CA LEU A 123 7.99 8.80 -3.44
C LEU A 123 9.40 8.76 -4.07
N TYR A 124 9.48 8.71 -5.40
CA TYR A 124 10.76 8.75 -6.10
C TYR A 124 11.48 10.10 -5.94
N GLU A 125 10.76 11.21 -6.07
CA GLU A 125 11.33 12.56 -5.93
C GLU A 125 11.87 12.82 -4.51
N TYR A 126 11.24 12.25 -3.49
CA TYR A 126 11.70 12.37 -2.11
C TYR A 126 13.00 11.58 -1.86
N GLY A 127 13.16 10.43 -2.53
CA GLY A 127 14.32 9.55 -2.42
C GLY A 127 14.19 8.51 -1.30
N GLU A 128 14.44 7.24 -1.66
CA GLU A 128 14.19 6.07 -0.79
C GLU A 128 14.91 6.13 0.56
N GLU A 129 16.13 6.67 0.60
CA GLU A 129 16.96 6.72 1.81
C GLU A 129 16.35 7.57 2.94
N ASN A 130 15.47 8.51 2.59
CA ASN A 130 14.85 9.44 3.54
C ASN A 130 13.36 9.15 3.78
N LEU A 131 12.80 8.10 3.18
CA LEU A 131 11.38 7.76 3.32
C LEU A 131 11.08 7.16 4.70
N THR A 132 10.90 8.01 5.71
CA THR A 132 10.35 7.57 6.99
C THR A 132 8.86 7.22 6.85
N ASN A 133 8.35 6.42 7.79
CA ASN A 133 6.94 6.07 7.81
C ASN A 133 6.02 7.30 7.97
N GLU A 134 6.50 8.36 8.62
CA GLU A 134 5.77 9.63 8.75
C GLU A 134 5.66 10.34 7.39
N ILE A 135 6.78 10.47 6.69
CA ILE A 135 6.84 11.09 5.35
C ILE A 135 5.94 10.36 4.37
N ILE A 136 5.94 9.03 4.38
CA ILE A 136 5.03 8.23 3.55
C ILE A 136 3.56 8.55 3.85
N GLY A 137 3.21 8.72 5.12
CA GLY A 137 1.86 9.14 5.51
C GLY A 137 1.50 10.51 4.94
N ILE A 138 2.42 11.48 5.00
CA ILE A 138 2.23 12.84 4.48
C ILE A 138 2.05 12.83 2.95
N LEU A 139 2.95 12.15 2.23
CA LEU A 139 2.90 12.06 0.77
C LEU A 139 1.62 11.37 0.30
N ALA A 140 1.24 10.26 0.96
CA ALA A 140 0.02 9.53 0.64
C ALA A 140 -1.23 10.37 0.89
N ALA A 141 -1.30 11.07 2.03
CA ALA A 141 -2.45 11.92 2.37
C ALA A 141 -2.65 13.09 1.38
N GLY A 142 -1.58 13.55 0.73
CA GLY A 142 -1.67 14.58 -0.31
C GLY A 142 -2.18 14.08 -1.66
N CYS A 143 -2.16 12.77 -1.91
CA CYS A 143 -2.45 12.20 -3.23
C CYS A 143 -3.75 11.39 -3.25
N VAL A 144 -3.91 10.45 -2.31
CA VAL A 144 -4.99 9.46 -2.32
C VAL A 144 -6.01 9.76 -1.22
N SER A 145 -7.13 9.01 -1.19
CA SER A 145 -8.15 9.22 -0.16
C SER A 145 -7.57 9.06 1.25
N PRO A 146 -8.06 9.80 2.27
CA PRO A 146 -7.52 9.74 3.63
C PRO A 146 -7.47 8.31 4.21
N GLN A 147 -8.50 7.52 3.92
CA GLN A 147 -8.57 6.12 4.32
C GLN A 147 -7.46 5.28 3.66
N HIS A 148 -7.22 5.46 2.36
CA HIS A 148 -6.19 4.71 1.64
C HIS A 148 -4.78 5.16 2.04
N ALA A 149 -4.58 6.46 2.31
CA ALA A 149 -3.31 6.98 2.82
C ALA A 149 -2.91 6.34 4.14
N SER A 150 -3.84 6.27 5.11
CA SER A 150 -3.60 5.62 6.40
C SER A 150 -3.27 4.13 6.27
N GLN A 151 -3.98 3.42 5.38
CA GLN A 151 -3.73 2.00 5.12
C GLN A 151 -2.40 1.78 4.39
N PHE A 152 -2.04 2.64 3.43
CA PHE A 152 -0.75 2.61 2.74
C PHE A 152 0.42 2.85 3.71
N GLN A 153 0.30 3.83 4.61
CA GLN A 153 1.28 4.10 5.65
C GLN A 153 1.45 2.88 6.58
N THR A 154 0.33 2.26 6.99
CA THR A 154 0.37 1.05 7.83
C THR A 154 1.04 -0.12 7.10
N PHE A 155 0.72 -0.27 5.81
CA PHE A 155 1.32 -1.28 4.95
C PHE A 155 2.84 -1.11 4.83
N HIS A 156 3.31 0.11 4.58
CA HIS A 156 4.75 0.39 4.51
C HIS A 156 5.46 -0.04 5.80
N LYS A 157 4.90 0.33 6.96
CA LYS A 157 5.40 -0.11 8.27
C LYS A 157 5.49 -1.63 8.37
N GLN A 158 4.47 -2.36 7.90
CA GLN A 158 4.42 -3.82 7.94
C GLN A 158 5.47 -4.46 7.03
N ILE A 159 5.59 -4.02 5.78
CA ILE A 159 6.57 -4.57 4.83
C ILE A 159 7.99 -4.28 5.29
N HIS A 160 8.26 -3.05 5.71
CA HIS A 160 9.57 -2.66 6.22
C HIS A 160 9.97 -3.54 7.43
N THR A 161 9.04 -3.77 8.37
CA THR A 161 9.26 -4.65 9.52
C THR A 161 9.50 -6.10 9.10
N LYS A 162 8.72 -6.63 8.14
CA LYS A 162 8.88 -8.00 7.64
C LYS A 162 10.21 -8.19 6.92
N TYR A 163 10.62 -7.23 6.10
CA TYR A 163 11.91 -7.25 5.40
C TYR A 163 13.08 -7.23 6.39
N HIS A 164 13.02 -6.35 7.40
CA HIS A 164 14.01 -6.30 8.47
C HIS A 164 14.06 -7.60 9.27
N LEU A 165 12.90 -8.16 9.62
CA LEU A 165 12.84 -9.46 10.30
C LEU A 165 13.49 -10.57 9.46
N ASN A 166 13.21 -10.63 8.16
CA ASN A 166 13.84 -11.63 7.27
C ASN A 166 15.37 -11.45 7.20
N LYS A 167 15.87 -10.21 7.09
CA LYS A 167 17.31 -9.95 7.16
C LYS A 167 17.92 -10.38 8.49
N ILE A 168 17.21 -10.16 9.61
CA ILE A 168 17.65 -10.60 10.94
C ILE A 168 17.68 -12.14 11.02
N LEU A 169 16.64 -12.82 10.53
CA LEU A 169 16.55 -14.28 10.49
C LEU A 169 17.67 -14.91 9.63
N ASN A 170 18.02 -14.26 8.53
CA ASN A 170 19.11 -14.69 7.65
C ASN A 170 20.51 -14.35 8.18
N GLY A 171 20.61 -13.48 9.20
CA GLY A 171 21.86 -13.01 9.77
C GLY A 171 22.49 -11.82 9.05
N ASP A 172 21.81 -11.23 8.07
CA ASP A 172 22.26 -10.04 7.32
C ASP A 172 22.13 -8.74 8.14
N MET A 173 21.34 -8.77 9.22
CA MET A 173 21.08 -7.62 10.10
C MET A 173 20.96 -8.08 11.55
N LYS A 174 21.27 -7.20 12.51
CA LYS A 174 21.03 -7.44 13.94
C LYS A 174 19.80 -6.66 14.40
N PHE A 175 19.20 -7.09 15.52
CA PHE A 175 18.18 -6.27 16.17
C PHE A 175 18.74 -4.87 16.50
N PRO A 176 17.95 -3.81 16.31
CA PRO A 176 18.36 -2.47 16.68
C PRO A 176 18.57 -2.39 18.20
N HIS A 177 19.66 -1.76 18.63
CA HIS A 177 20.05 -1.64 20.04
C HIS A 177 20.00 -0.20 20.55
N GLU A 178 19.91 0.78 19.64
CA GLU A 178 19.86 2.20 19.98
C GLU A 178 18.54 2.57 20.68
N PRO A 179 18.56 3.40 21.74
CA PRO A 179 17.36 3.77 22.50
C PRO A 179 16.25 4.41 21.66
N GLU A 180 16.60 5.18 20.63
CA GLU A 180 15.66 5.88 19.75
C GLU A 180 14.82 4.89 18.91
N ASN A 181 15.33 3.67 18.73
CA ASN A 181 14.69 2.61 17.94
C ASN A 181 13.86 1.64 18.79
N ARG A 182 13.52 1.99 20.03
CA ARG A 182 12.78 1.10 20.94
C ARG A 182 11.44 0.63 20.37
N ASP A 183 10.72 1.52 19.68
CA ASP A 183 9.46 1.16 19.03
C ASP A 183 9.68 0.15 17.89
N VAL A 184 10.72 0.37 17.08
CA VAL A 184 11.09 -0.55 15.99
C VAL A 184 11.49 -1.91 16.56
N LEU A 185 12.28 -1.93 17.63
CA LEU A 185 12.68 -3.16 18.33
C LEU A 185 11.44 -3.92 18.85
N TYR A 186 10.47 -3.21 19.43
CA TYR A 186 9.22 -3.80 19.89
C TYR A 186 8.43 -4.45 18.75
N PHE A 187 8.26 -3.75 17.62
CA PHE A 187 7.58 -4.31 16.45
C PHE A 187 8.30 -5.54 15.86
N LEU A 188 9.63 -5.50 15.80
CA LEU A 188 10.44 -6.64 15.35
C LEU A 188 10.31 -7.83 16.29
N ALA A 189 10.31 -7.60 17.62
CA ALA A 189 10.11 -8.65 18.61
C ALA A 189 8.71 -9.29 18.49
N GLN A 190 7.65 -8.50 18.35
CA GLN A 190 6.30 -9.03 18.11
C GLN A 190 6.20 -9.83 16.82
N SER A 191 6.77 -9.30 15.73
CA SER A 191 6.77 -9.96 14.42
C SER A 191 7.55 -11.28 14.46
N PHE A 192 8.67 -11.29 15.20
CA PHE A 192 9.47 -12.49 15.40
C PHE A 192 8.71 -13.55 16.20
N ARG A 193 8.00 -13.18 17.27
CA ARG A 193 7.10 -14.09 18.00
C ARG A 193 6.04 -14.70 17.09
N ALA A 194 5.35 -13.88 16.31
CA ALA A 194 4.34 -14.35 15.36
C ALA A 194 4.93 -15.33 14.34
N GLN A 195 6.14 -15.08 13.85
CA GLN A 195 6.84 -15.97 12.93
C GLN A 195 7.23 -17.31 13.59
N ILE A 196 7.66 -17.31 14.85
CA ILE A 196 7.94 -18.54 15.62
C ILE A 196 6.67 -19.39 15.74
N ILE A 197 5.55 -18.77 16.15
CA ILE A 197 4.25 -19.47 16.31
C ILE A 197 3.75 -20.04 14.98
N LYS A 198 4.03 -19.34 13.87
CA LYS A 198 3.60 -19.75 12.54
C LYS A 198 4.43 -20.90 11.98
N GLU A 199 5.76 -20.85 12.13
CA GLU A 199 6.67 -21.79 11.47
C GLU A 199 6.91 -23.06 12.28
N LEU A 200 6.87 -23.00 13.62
CA LEU A 200 7.13 -24.15 14.48
C LEU A 200 5.83 -24.93 14.80
N PRO A 201 5.83 -26.27 14.64
CA PRO A 201 4.70 -27.09 15.03
C PRO A 201 4.58 -27.21 16.55
N ASN A 202 3.35 -27.45 17.02
CA ASN A 202 3.07 -27.66 18.45
C ASN A 202 3.79 -28.89 19.01
N GLU A 203 3.92 -29.96 18.21
CA GLU A 203 4.55 -31.21 18.60
C GLU A 203 5.99 -31.28 18.08
N LYS A 204 6.92 -31.68 18.96
CA LYS A 204 8.35 -31.75 18.62
C LYS A 204 8.66 -32.78 17.53
N ASP A 205 7.91 -33.87 17.49
CA ASP A 205 8.13 -34.97 16.53
C ASP A 205 7.71 -34.59 15.10
N ALA A 206 6.88 -33.55 14.95
CA ALA A 206 6.46 -33.03 13.65
C ALA A 206 7.47 -32.04 13.03
N VAL A 207 8.59 -31.74 13.71
CA VAL A 207 9.59 -30.76 13.26
C VAL A 207 10.41 -31.33 12.08
N ASN A 208 10.29 -30.71 10.92
CA ASN A 208 11.09 -31.05 9.74
C ASN A 208 12.51 -30.42 9.80
N PRO A 209 13.44 -30.79 8.88
CA PRO A 209 14.81 -30.27 8.92
C PRO A 209 14.92 -28.74 8.82
N SER A 210 14.12 -28.08 7.98
CA SER A 210 14.14 -26.62 7.86
C SER A 210 13.60 -25.92 9.11
N GLN A 211 12.55 -26.46 9.73
CA GLN A 211 12.01 -25.99 11.00
C GLN A 211 13.01 -26.19 12.15
N ARG A 212 13.80 -27.27 12.14
CA ARG A 212 14.86 -27.50 13.12
C ARG A 212 15.98 -26.46 12.99
N GLN A 213 16.36 -26.10 11.76
CA GLN A 213 17.32 -25.03 11.50
C GLN A 213 16.76 -23.67 11.96
N PHE A 214 15.51 -23.36 11.60
CA PHE A 214 14.84 -22.14 12.04
C PHE A 214 14.73 -22.06 13.57
N ALA A 215 14.39 -23.16 14.25
CA ALA A 215 14.37 -23.21 15.71
C ALA A 215 15.75 -22.89 16.30
N HIS A 216 16.83 -23.44 15.75
CA HIS A 216 18.18 -23.15 16.22
C HIS A 216 18.55 -21.67 16.04
N GLN A 217 18.26 -21.09 14.87
CA GLN A 217 18.45 -19.66 14.61
C GLN A 217 17.62 -18.80 15.57
N ALA A 218 16.36 -19.17 15.78
CA ALA A 218 15.47 -18.44 16.66
C ALA A 218 15.98 -18.41 18.11
N LYS A 219 16.53 -19.52 18.62
CA LYS A 219 17.16 -19.55 19.96
C LYS A 219 18.35 -18.60 20.06
N SER A 220 19.21 -18.57 19.04
CA SER A 220 20.34 -17.62 18.99
C SER A 220 19.86 -16.17 19.01
N LEU A 221 18.85 -15.85 18.19
CA LEU A 221 18.27 -14.51 18.11
C LEU A 221 17.56 -14.09 19.40
N ILE A 222 16.91 -15.00 20.12
CA ILE A 222 16.33 -14.73 21.44
C ILE A 222 17.43 -14.40 22.46
N LYS A 223 18.58 -15.10 22.40
CA LYS A 223 19.74 -14.80 23.25
C LYS A 223 20.31 -13.41 22.95
N ASP A 224 20.47 -13.07 21.67
CA ASP A 224 20.93 -11.75 21.25
C ASP A 224 19.93 -10.66 21.70
N LEU A 225 18.64 -10.88 21.48
CA LEU A 225 17.58 -9.96 21.92
C LEU A 225 17.59 -9.78 23.44
N ALA A 226 17.81 -10.85 24.21
CA ALA A 226 17.89 -10.78 25.68
C ALA A 226 19.08 -9.96 26.18
N SER A 227 20.18 -9.92 25.39
CA SER A 227 21.33 -9.07 25.69
C SER A 227 21.07 -7.59 25.41
N ILE A 228 20.19 -7.28 24.45
CA ILE A 228 19.79 -5.91 24.09
C ILE A 228 18.69 -5.42 25.05
N SER A 229 17.62 -6.20 25.19
CA SER A 229 16.49 -5.89 26.07
C SER A 229 15.83 -7.16 26.59
N HIS A 230 15.98 -7.39 27.89
CA HIS A 230 15.34 -8.50 28.59
C HIS A 230 13.81 -8.47 28.45
N GLU A 231 13.22 -7.28 28.48
CA GLU A 231 11.77 -7.08 28.31
C GLU A 231 11.30 -7.54 26.92
N MET A 232 12.03 -7.22 25.86
CA MET A 232 11.69 -7.63 24.50
C MET A 232 11.88 -9.14 24.29
N ALA A 233 12.92 -9.72 24.89
CA ALA A 233 13.10 -11.18 24.86
C ALA A 233 11.98 -11.90 25.63
N GLN A 234 11.57 -11.38 26.79
CA GLN A 234 10.41 -11.88 27.54
C GLN A 234 9.12 -11.79 26.72
N LEU A 235 8.91 -10.68 25.99
CA LEU A 235 7.77 -10.52 25.10
C LEU A 235 7.68 -11.67 24.08
N VAL A 236 8.80 -12.03 23.43
CA VAL A 236 8.85 -13.09 22.41
C VAL A 236 8.48 -14.46 22.95
N VAL A 237 8.93 -14.77 24.18
CA VAL A 237 8.77 -16.09 24.79
C VAL A 237 7.50 -16.18 25.65
N SER A 238 6.86 -15.07 25.98
CA SER A 238 5.66 -15.06 26.80
C SER A 238 4.44 -15.66 26.09
N SER A 239 3.65 -16.41 26.86
CA SER A 239 2.30 -16.84 26.53
C SER A 239 1.29 -15.91 27.21
N SER A 240 0.35 -15.32 26.48
CA SER A 240 -0.81 -14.63 27.06
C SER A 240 -2.01 -15.57 27.03
N GLU A 241 -2.92 -15.47 28.01
CA GLU A 241 -4.13 -16.34 28.09
C GLU A 241 -5.06 -16.22 26.88
N LYS A 242 -4.91 -15.18 26.04
CA LYS A 242 -5.77 -14.91 24.87
C LYS A 242 -5.09 -15.22 23.52
N GLU A 243 -3.79 -15.47 23.48
CA GLU A 243 -3.04 -15.70 22.24
C GLU A 243 -2.34 -17.06 22.25
N LYS A 244 -2.31 -17.74 21.09
CA LYS A 244 -1.48 -18.94 20.92
C LYS A 244 -0.04 -18.60 21.27
N GLY A 245 0.52 -19.28 22.28
CA GLY A 245 1.93 -19.17 22.65
C GLY A 245 2.83 -19.94 21.68
N SER A 246 4.14 -19.73 21.81
CA SER A 246 5.15 -20.58 21.18
C SER A 246 5.02 -22.03 21.69
N PRO A 247 5.40 -23.04 20.89
CA PRO A 247 5.28 -24.45 21.31
C PRO A 247 6.01 -24.77 22.63
N ASP A 248 5.41 -25.57 23.50
CA ASP A 248 5.93 -25.88 24.84
C ASP A 248 7.32 -26.52 24.82
N TRP A 249 7.59 -27.37 23.83
CA TRP A 249 8.90 -28.01 23.67
C TRP A 249 10.00 -26.98 23.37
N PHE A 250 9.68 -25.96 22.57
CA PHE A 250 10.61 -24.90 22.22
C PHE A 250 10.86 -23.99 23.43
N MET A 251 9.79 -23.67 24.16
CA MET A 251 9.85 -22.91 25.41
C MET A 251 10.71 -23.58 26.47
N THR A 252 10.58 -24.90 26.62
CA THR A 252 11.39 -25.69 27.55
C THR A 252 12.89 -25.62 27.21
N GLU A 253 13.23 -25.66 25.93
CA GLU A 253 14.63 -25.49 25.48
C GLU A 253 15.14 -24.08 25.73
N ILE A 254 14.33 -23.04 25.48
CA ILE A 254 14.69 -21.65 25.77
C ILE A 254 14.92 -21.43 27.26
N ILE A 255 14.05 -21.92 28.13
CA ILE A 255 14.19 -21.77 29.59
C ILE A 255 15.44 -22.48 30.10
N ARG A 256 15.76 -23.65 29.53
CA ARG A 256 17.00 -24.35 29.84
C ARG A 256 18.23 -23.54 29.44
N ASP A 257 18.23 -22.94 28.26
CA ASP A 257 19.37 -22.20 27.72
C ASP A 257 19.49 -20.78 28.32
N LEU A 258 18.38 -20.19 28.76
CA LEU A 258 18.26 -18.83 29.29
C LEU A 258 17.31 -18.76 30.50
N PRO A 259 17.70 -19.28 31.68
CA PRO A 259 16.82 -19.40 32.85
C PRO A 259 16.23 -18.07 33.32
N ARG A 260 17.00 -16.98 33.17
CA ARG A 260 16.58 -15.63 33.57
C ARG A 260 15.34 -15.14 32.83
N LEU A 261 15.02 -15.67 31.65
CA LEU A 261 13.80 -15.29 30.91
C LEU A 261 12.53 -15.84 31.57
N ALA A 262 12.63 -16.86 32.44
CA ALA A 262 11.51 -17.43 33.19
C ALA A 262 11.18 -16.64 34.48
N GLU A 263 12.08 -15.78 34.95
CA GLU A 263 11.87 -14.96 36.14
C GLU A 263 10.92 -13.81 35.79
N ARG A 264 9.61 -13.99 36.05
CA ARG A 264 8.67 -12.86 36.12
C ARG A 264 9.19 -11.91 37.19
N LYS A 265 9.53 -10.66 36.81
CA LYS A 265 9.82 -9.60 37.78
C LYS A 265 8.65 -9.53 38.76
N GLU A 266 8.84 -10.00 39.98
CA GLU A 266 7.99 -9.62 41.10
C GLU A 266 8.00 -8.10 41.17
N LYS A 267 6.82 -7.48 41.08
CA LYS A 267 6.64 -6.06 41.36
C LYS A 267 7.19 -5.79 42.75
N LYS A 268 8.33 -5.11 42.84
CA LYS A 268 8.71 -4.39 44.06
C LYS A 268 7.85 -3.13 44.11
N ASP A 269 6.66 -3.27 44.68
CA ASP A 269 5.98 -2.14 45.31
C ASP A 269 6.64 -1.96 46.69
N ALA A 270 7.44 -0.90 46.83
CA ALA A 270 7.92 -0.34 48.09
C ALA A 270 8.04 1.18 47.94
#